data_AF-A0AA47ABF3-F1
#
_entry.id   AF-A0AA47ABF3-F1
#
_cell.length_a   1.000
_cell.length_b   1.000
_cell.length_c   1.000
_cell.angle_alpha   90.00
_cell.angle_beta   90.00
_cell.angle_gamma   90.00
#
_symmetry.space_group_name_H-M   'P 1'
#
loop_
_entity.id
_entity.type
_entity.pdbx_description
1 polymer ?
#
loop_
_entity_poly.entity_id
_entity_poly.type
_entity_poly.pdbx_seq_one_letter_code
_entity_poly.pdbx_strand_id
1 'polypeptide(L)'
;MNAESDYIVSKEAKLLETFRANKNSQTSHTSIFDSLQGEPLMIVSTDEHEGILELTLLGSTERLINWINTVDEKEPSRHIEIEDIERKGNVVYVHCAVKSRI
;
A
#
# COMPACT_ATOMS: atom_id res chain seq x y z
N MET A 1 -10.17 -18.09 39.34
CA MET A 1 -8.89 -17.94 38.63
C MET A 1 -9.23 -17.69 37.18
N ASN A 2 -9.21 -16.43 36.76
CA ASN A 2 -9.39 -16.08 35.35
C ASN A 2 -8.01 -16.23 34.70
N ALA A 3 -7.85 -17.27 33.89
CA ALA A 3 -6.68 -17.39 33.05
C ALA A 3 -6.77 -16.28 31.99
N GLU A 4 -6.00 -15.20 32.19
CA GLU A 4 -5.68 -14.28 31.11
C GLU A 4 -4.95 -15.11 30.05
N SER A 5 -5.68 -15.44 28.99
CA SER A 5 -5.11 -16.12 27.84
C SER A 5 -4.20 -15.11 27.16
N ASP A 6 -2.90 -15.19 27.45
CA ASP A 6 -1.84 -14.53 26.70
C ASP A 6 -1.87 -15.04 25.26
N TYR A 7 -2.76 -14.45 24.46
CA TYR A 7 -2.84 -14.70 23.03
C TYR A 7 -1.51 -14.23 22.45
N ILE A 8 -0.68 -15.16 22.00
CA ILE A 8 0.52 -14.85 21.22
C ILE A 8 0.03 -14.21 19.92
N VAL A 9 -0.05 -12.88 19.91
CA VAL A 9 -0.39 -12.11 18.71
C VAL A 9 0.70 -12.39 17.68
N SER A 10 0.38 -13.18 16.64
CA SER A 10 1.28 -13.44 15.50
C SER A 10 1.80 -12.10 14.97
N LYS A 11 3.02 -12.07 14.43
CA LYS A 11 3.56 -10.88 13.74
C LYS A 11 2.56 -10.38 12.68
N GLU A 12 1.82 -11.29 12.07
CA GLU A 12 0.77 -11.02 11.09
C GLU A 12 -0.43 -10.31 11.71
N ALA A 13 -0.83 -10.68 12.92
CA ALA A 13 -1.92 -10.02 13.64
C ALA A 13 -1.53 -8.60 14.09
N LYS A 14 -0.26 -8.39 14.50
CA LYS A 14 0.27 -7.04 14.76
C LYS A 14 0.33 -6.19 13.50
N LEU A 15 0.74 -6.77 12.37
CA LEU A 15 0.71 -6.10 11.07
C LEU A 15 -0.72 -5.72 10.69
N LEU A 16 -1.68 -6.65 10.79
CA LEU A 16 -3.08 -6.40 10.48
C LEU A 16 -3.70 -5.31 11.38
N GLU A 17 -3.33 -5.30 12.66
CA GLU A 17 -3.79 -4.29 13.62
C GLU A 17 -3.15 -2.92 13.34
N THR A 18 -1.87 -2.89 12.94
CA THR A 18 -1.20 -1.67 12.47
C THR A 18 -1.87 -1.12 11.22
N PHE A 19 -2.18 -1.98 10.24
CA PHE A 19 -2.94 -1.60 9.03
C PHE A 19 -4.32 -1.05 9.38
N ARG A 20 -5.03 -1.64 10.34
CA ARG A 20 -6.35 -1.16 10.80
C ARG A 20 -6.26 0.13 11.59
N ALA A 21 -5.25 0.31 12.43
CA ALA A 21 -5.02 1.53 13.19
C ALA A 21 -4.65 2.71 12.25
N ASN A 22 -3.89 2.43 11.18
CA ASN A 22 -3.56 3.43 10.16
C ASN A 22 -4.78 3.90 9.35
N LYS A 23 -5.91 3.16 9.35
CA LYS A 23 -7.18 3.64 8.77
C LYS A 23 -7.77 4.83 9.53
N ASN A 24 -7.38 5.05 10.79
CA ASN A 24 -7.95 6.10 11.62
C ASN A 24 -7.18 7.43 11.55
N SER A 25 -6.00 7.51 10.90
CA SER A 25 -5.20 8.75 10.84
C SER A 25 -5.26 9.55 9.54
N GLN A 26 -5.74 9.02 8.41
CA GLN A 26 -5.68 9.78 7.15
C GLN A 26 -6.88 9.55 6.22
N THR A 27 -7.70 10.58 6.06
CA THR A 27 -8.80 10.67 5.09
C THR A 27 -8.33 11.02 3.67
N SER A 28 -7.01 11.17 3.44
CA SER A 28 -6.45 11.65 2.16
C SER A 28 -6.31 10.56 1.09
N HIS A 29 -5.91 9.32 1.43
CA HIS A 29 -5.48 8.33 0.43
C HIS A 29 -6.34 7.04 0.38
N THR A 30 -7.53 7.06 0.98
CA THR A 30 -8.43 5.88 1.06
C THR A 30 -8.68 5.23 -0.30
N SER A 31 -8.90 6.03 -1.35
CA SER A 31 -9.13 5.54 -2.72
C SER A 31 -7.93 4.83 -3.34
N ILE A 32 -6.70 5.26 -3.00
CA ILE A 32 -5.47 4.60 -3.43
C ILE A 32 -5.36 3.22 -2.76
N PHE A 33 -5.61 3.14 -1.45
CA PHE A 33 -5.60 1.87 -0.73
C PHE A 33 -6.73 0.92 -1.18
N ASP A 34 -7.90 1.45 -1.50
CA ASP A 34 -9.02 0.65 -2.02
C ASP A 34 -8.71 0.11 -3.42
N SER A 35 -8.01 0.88 -4.27
CA SER A 35 -7.56 0.40 -5.58
C SER A 35 -6.56 -0.76 -5.51
N LEU A 36 -5.84 -0.90 -4.40
CA LEU A 36 -4.89 -1.99 -4.14
C LEU A 36 -5.57 -3.25 -3.59
N GLN A 37 -6.75 -3.16 -2.98
CA GLN A 37 -7.44 -4.31 -2.36
C GLN A 37 -8.01 -5.33 -3.37
N GLY A 38 -8.21 -4.93 -4.62
CA GLY A 38 -8.74 -5.81 -5.68
C GLY A 38 -7.67 -6.54 -6.51
N GLU A 39 -6.41 -6.14 -6.39
CA GLU A 39 -5.29 -6.68 -7.17
C GLU A 39 -4.42 -7.58 -6.29
N PRO A 40 -3.73 -8.61 -6.82
CA PRO A 40 -2.71 -9.39 -6.10
C PRO A 40 -1.41 -8.58 -5.93
N LEU A 41 -1.54 -7.29 -5.59
CA LEU A 41 -0.46 -6.39 -5.19
C LEU A 41 -0.48 -6.30 -3.67
N MET A 42 0.62 -6.69 -3.05
CA MET A 42 0.81 -6.60 -1.62
C MET A 42 1.54 -5.31 -1.28
N ILE A 43 0.99 -4.56 -0.32
CA ILE A 43 1.67 -3.42 0.28
C ILE A 43 2.71 -3.98 1.28
N VAL A 44 3.98 -3.75 0.99
CA VAL A 44 5.10 -4.16 1.84
C VAL A 44 5.36 -3.10 2.91
N SER A 45 5.33 -1.82 2.53
CA SER A 45 5.44 -0.69 3.44
C SER A 45 4.73 0.53 2.88
N THR A 46 4.38 1.43 3.79
CA THR A 46 3.78 2.73 3.50
C THR A 46 4.43 3.76 4.40
N ASP A 47 4.76 4.92 3.85
CA ASP A 47 5.09 6.12 4.64
C ASP A 47 4.32 7.32 4.08
N GLU A 48 3.95 8.26 4.95
CA GLU A 48 3.30 9.49 4.51
C GLU A 48 3.99 10.68 5.14
N HIS A 49 4.58 11.52 4.31
CA HIS A 49 5.22 12.76 4.72
C HIS A 49 4.87 13.88 3.75
N GLU A 50 4.61 15.07 4.29
CA GLU A 50 4.30 16.29 3.50
C GLU A 50 3.19 16.12 2.44
N GLY A 51 2.22 15.22 2.65
CA GLY A 51 1.13 14.95 1.71
C GLY A 51 1.53 14.07 0.51
N ILE A 52 2.71 13.47 0.57
CA ILE A 52 3.21 12.45 -0.35
C ILE A 52 3.05 11.09 0.32
N LEU A 53 2.44 10.15 -0.39
CA LEU A 53 2.31 8.77 0.07
C LEU A 53 3.37 7.91 -0.62
N GLU A 54 4.37 7.48 0.12
CA GLU A 54 5.34 6.49 -0.33
C GLU A 54 4.82 5.08 -0.12
N LEU A 55 4.96 4.24 -1.15
CA LEU A 55 4.50 2.87 -1.17
C LEU A 55 5.62 1.96 -1.66
N THR A 56 5.86 0.89 -0.91
CA THR A 56 6.58 -0.27 -1.44
C THR A 56 5.58 -1.36 -1.75
N LEU A 57 5.47 -1.71 -3.03
CA LEU A 57 4.52 -2.68 -3.55
C LEU A 57 5.24 -3.95 -4.04
N LEU A 58 4.56 -5.08 -3.90
CA LEU A 58 5.01 -6.37 -4.37
C LEU A 58 3.92 -7.03 -5.21
N GLY A 59 4.23 -7.46 -6.43
CA GLY A 59 3.28 -8.22 -7.24
C GLY A 59 3.84 -8.60 -8.61
N SER A 60 2.96 -8.74 -9.60
CA SER A 60 3.37 -8.98 -11.00
C SER A 60 3.41 -7.67 -11.79
N THR A 61 4.21 -7.65 -12.87
CA THR A 61 4.31 -6.48 -13.76
C THR A 61 2.96 -6.08 -14.34
N GLU A 62 2.16 -7.04 -14.78
CA GLU A 62 0.82 -6.79 -15.36
C GLU A 62 -0.09 -6.08 -14.35
N ARG A 63 -0.05 -6.52 -13.09
CA ARG A 63 -0.92 -6.01 -12.03
C ARG A 63 -0.49 -4.64 -11.56
N LEU A 64 0.82 -4.41 -11.48
CA LEU A 64 1.36 -3.08 -11.25
C LEU A 64 0.89 -2.08 -12.32
N ILE A 65 0.99 -2.44 -13.60
CA ILE A 65 0.56 -1.57 -14.70
C ILE A 65 -0.94 -1.29 -14.62
N ASN A 66 -1.76 -2.32 -14.37
CA ASN A 66 -3.20 -2.15 -14.22
C ASN A 66 -3.55 -1.22 -13.05
N TRP A 67 -2.86 -1.34 -11.92
CA TRP A 67 -3.04 -0.46 -10.78
C TRP A 67 -2.65 0.99 -11.10
N ILE A 68 -1.49 1.21 -11.74
CA ILE A 68 -1.05 2.55 -12.15
C ILE A 68 -2.10 3.20 -13.07
N ASN A 69 -2.60 2.47 -14.07
CA ASN A 69 -3.64 2.96 -14.96
C ASN A 69 -4.95 3.26 -14.21
N THR A 70 -5.33 2.40 -13.26
CA THR A 70 -6.54 2.60 -12.44
C THR A 70 -6.45 3.88 -11.61
N VAL A 71 -5.28 4.17 -11.04
CA VAL A 71 -5.06 5.40 -10.28
C VAL A 71 -5.06 6.61 -11.21
N ASP A 72 -4.41 6.54 -12.38
CA ASP A 72 -4.43 7.63 -13.37
C ASP A 72 -5.84 7.97 -13.86
N GLU A 73 -6.69 6.95 -14.08
CA GLU A 73 -8.07 7.12 -14.52
C GLU A 73 -9.00 7.66 -13.42
N LYS A 74 -8.88 7.14 -12.18
CA LYS A 74 -9.82 7.45 -11.10
C LYS A 74 -9.41 8.66 -10.25
N GLU A 75 -8.13 8.98 -10.21
CA GLU A 75 -7.56 10.04 -9.37
C GLU A 75 -6.74 11.02 -10.23
N PRO A 76 -7.39 11.82 -11.12
CA PRO A 76 -6.70 12.70 -12.07
C PRO A 76 -5.91 13.83 -11.40
N SER A 77 -6.18 14.11 -10.11
CA SER A 77 -5.43 15.07 -9.28
C SER A 77 -4.14 14.47 -8.69
N ARG A 78 -3.86 13.20 -8.96
CA ARG A 78 -2.72 12.45 -8.41
C ARG A 78 -1.93 11.79 -9.52
N HIS A 79 -0.67 11.51 -9.24
CA HIS A 79 0.19 10.70 -10.10
C HIS A 79 1.07 9.79 -9.24
N ILE A 80 1.46 8.67 -9.83
CA ILE A 80 2.41 7.74 -9.24
C ILE A 80 3.75 8.02 -9.91
N GLU A 81 4.76 8.36 -9.11
CA GLU A 81 6.15 8.43 -9.53
C GLU A 81 6.85 7.16 -9.06
N ILE A 82 7.48 6.44 -9.98
CA ILE A 82 8.23 5.24 -9.64
C ILE A 82 9.67 5.61 -9.38
N GLU A 83 10.15 5.33 -8.18
CA GLU A 83 11.49 5.70 -7.72
C GLU A 83 12.48 4.54 -7.91
N ASP A 84 12.04 3.30 -7.65
CA ASP A 84 12.84 2.10 -7.89
C ASP A 84 11.97 0.91 -8.29
N ILE A 85 12.52 0.02 -9.12
CA ILE A 85 11.90 -1.25 -9.50
C ILE A 85 12.95 -2.36 -9.46
N GLU A 86 12.73 -3.34 -8.59
CA GLU A 86 13.54 -4.54 -8.52
C GLU A 86 12.72 -5.77 -8.94
N ARG A 87 13.24 -6.56 -9.89
CA ARG A 87 12.60 -7.82 -10.31
C ARG A 87 13.32 -9.03 -9.73
N LYS A 88 12.59 -9.88 -9.02
CA LYS A 88 13.06 -11.18 -8.51
C LYS A 88 12.19 -12.31 -9.08
N GLY A 89 12.66 -12.92 -10.17
CA GLY A 89 11.94 -13.97 -10.89
C GLY A 89 10.64 -13.44 -11.53
N ASN A 90 9.50 -13.90 -11.01
CA ASN A 90 8.17 -13.52 -11.49
C ASN A 90 7.52 -12.38 -10.68
N VAL A 91 8.21 -11.91 -9.64
CA VAL A 91 7.73 -10.85 -8.75
C VAL A 91 8.52 -9.57 -9.01
N VAL A 92 7.81 -8.44 -9.01
CA VAL A 92 8.39 -7.10 -9.00
C VAL A 92 8.15 -6.46 -7.64
N TYR A 93 9.20 -5.82 -7.13
CA TYR A 93 9.19 -4.90 -6.00
C TYR A 93 9.28 -3.50 -6.59
N VAL A 94 8.41 -2.62 -6.13
CA VAL A 94 8.32 -1.26 -6.65
C VAL A 94 8.29 -0.32 -5.48
N HIS A 95 9.22 0.61 -5.47
CA HIS A 95 9.18 1.77 -4.59
C HIS A 95 8.63 2.94 -5.39
N CYS A 96 7.53 3.52 -4.94
CA CYS A 96 6.86 4.60 -5.65
C CYS A 96 6.22 5.59 -4.70
N ALA A 97 6.09 6.83 -5.15
CA ALA A 97 5.46 7.91 -4.43
C ALA A 97 4.18 8.36 -5.15
N VAL A 98 3.09 8.48 -4.42
CA VAL A 98 1.83 9.04 -4.90
C VAL A 98 1.78 10.51 -4.51
N LYS A 99 1.83 11.38 -5.52
CA LYS A 99 1.93 12.84 -5.38
C LYS A 99 0.72 13.52 -6.02
N SER A 100 0.41 14.74 -5.60
CA SER A 100 -0.59 15.55 -6.30
C SER A 100 -0.04 16.04 -7.64
N ARG A 101 -0.85 15.99 -8.71
CA ARG A 101 -0.60 16.73 -9.95
C ARG A 101 -0.94 18.21 -9.68
N ILE A 102 0.10 19.03 -9.52
CA ILE A 102 -0.01 20.48 -9.35
C ILE A 102 -0.51 21.11 -10.66
#